data_AF-A0A5N7ZLW7-F1
#
_entry.id   AF-A0A5N7ZLW7-F1
#
_cell.length_a   1.000
_cell.length_b   1.000
_cell.length_c   1.000
_cell.angle_alpha   90.00
_cell.angle_beta   90.00
_cell.angle_gamma   90.00
#
_symmetry.space_group_name_H-M   'P 1'
#
loop_
_entity.id
_entity.type
_entity.pdbx_description
1 polymer ?
#
loop_
_entity_poly.entity_id
_entity_poly.type
_entity_poly.pdbx_seq_one_letter_code
_entity_poly.pdbx_strand_id
1 'polypeptide(L)'
;MREVEKKDIAKETVVQKDNKALSYEEQKKQKALQNKLSKIESQVQELEKEIRKDDKALAEHYEKLMQDASFFTAYEKKKKELEQLLEEWENVQAEIESNS
;
A
#
# COMPACT_ATOMS: atom_id res chain seq x y z
N MET A 1 65.31 -28.33 -14.05
CA MET A 1 64.12 -28.80 -14.78
C MET A 1 62.98 -27.84 -14.41
N ARG A 2 62.50 -26.91 -15.27
CA ARG A 2 61.35 -27.08 -16.22
C ARG A 2 60.46 -28.26 -15.83
N GLU A 3 59.20 -28.06 -15.43
CA GLU A 3 58.00 -27.88 -16.27
C GLU A 3 56.87 -27.22 -15.40
N VAL A 4 56.33 -26.03 -15.68
CA VAL A 4 55.14 -25.70 -16.51
C VAL A 4 53.88 -26.53 -16.26
N GLU A 5 52.86 -25.95 -15.63
CA GLU A 5 51.47 -26.03 -16.12
C GLU A 5 50.74 -24.69 -15.88
N LYS A 6 50.25 -24.11 -16.98
CA LYS A 6 49.31 -22.99 -17.04
C LYS A 6 47.89 -23.58 -17.03
N LYS A 7 46.95 -22.95 -16.31
CA LYS A 7 45.57 -22.68 -16.76
C LYS A 7 44.88 -21.83 -15.69
N ASP A 8 44.74 -20.53 -15.91
CA ASP A 8 43.62 -19.91 -16.64
C ASP A 8 42.29 -19.96 -15.86
N ILE A 9 41.91 -18.77 -15.39
CA ILE A 9 40.58 -18.18 -15.56
C ILE A 9 39.40 -19.02 -15.04
N ALA A 10 39.04 -18.77 -13.79
CA ALA A 10 37.66 -18.45 -13.46
C ALA A 10 37.68 -17.52 -12.25
N LYS A 11 37.98 -16.24 -12.50
CA LYS A 11 37.40 -15.20 -11.66
C LYS A 11 35.91 -15.39 -11.85
N GLU A 12 35.28 -16.10 -10.91
CA GLU A 12 33.85 -16.08 -10.73
C GLU A 12 33.44 -14.64 -10.89
N THR A 13 32.71 -14.42 -11.97
CA THR A 13 31.95 -13.22 -12.23
C THR A 13 31.22 -12.93 -10.93
N VAL A 14 31.80 -12.02 -10.14
CA VAL A 14 31.05 -11.15 -9.27
C VAL A 14 30.07 -10.54 -10.24
N VAL A 15 28.89 -11.16 -10.31
CA VAL A 15 27.68 -10.50 -10.76
C VAL A 15 27.61 -9.35 -9.79
N GLN A 16 28.24 -8.25 -10.19
CA GLN A 16 27.94 -6.94 -9.69
C GLN A 16 26.45 -6.87 -9.98
N LYS A 17 25.63 -7.26 -9.01
CA LYS A 17 24.30 -6.71 -8.88
C LYS A 17 24.61 -5.24 -8.89
N ASP A 18 24.42 -4.63 -10.06
CA ASP A 18 24.32 -3.20 -10.24
C ASP A 18 23.23 -2.75 -9.27
N ASN A 19 23.60 -2.64 -7.98
CA ASN A 19 22.95 -1.79 -7.02
C ASN A 19 23.35 -0.41 -7.51
N LYS A 20 22.76 0.01 -8.63
CA LYS A 20 22.57 1.41 -8.93
C LYS A 20 21.84 1.90 -7.69
N ALA A 21 22.58 2.53 -6.78
CA ALA A 21 21.99 3.19 -5.64
C ALA A 21 20.91 4.08 -6.25
N LEU A 22 19.64 3.77 -5.94
CA LEU A 22 18.49 4.53 -6.42
C LEU A 22 18.84 6.01 -6.25
N SER A 23 18.63 6.78 -7.32
CA SER A 23 18.88 8.21 -7.27
C SER A 23 18.16 8.81 -6.06
N TYR A 24 18.71 9.87 -5.48
CA TYR A 24 18.08 10.57 -4.35
C TYR A 24 16.60 10.91 -4.64
N GLU A 25 16.30 11.25 -5.90
CA GLU A 25 14.94 11.47 -6.39
C GLU A 25 14.06 10.21 -6.34
N GLU A 26 14.60 9.04 -6.70
CA GLU A 26 13.88 7.76 -6.68
C GLU A 26 13.62 7.30 -5.24
N GLN A 27 14.60 7.42 -4.35
CA GLN A 27 14.44 7.11 -2.92
C GLN A 27 13.37 8.00 -2.27
N LYS A 28 13.36 9.29 -2.62
CA LYS A 28 12.37 10.24 -2.12
C LYS A 28 10.97 9.90 -2.62
N LYS A 29 10.82 9.54 -3.90
CA LYS A 29 9.55 9.10 -4.49
C LYS A 29 9.02 7.83 -3.82
N GLN A 30 9.85 6.80 -3.69
CA GLN A 30 9.46 5.56 -3.00
C GLN A 30 9.00 5.83 -1.57
N LYS A 31 9.75 6.65 -0.81
CA LYS A 31 9.34 7.02 0.56
C LYS A 31 8.02 7.79 0.59
N ALA A 32 7.78 8.68 -0.36
CA ALA A 32 6.53 9.41 -0.47
C ALA A 32 5.33 8.47 -0.76
N LEU A 33 5.50 7.52 -1.68
CA LEU A 33 4.48 6.52 -2.01
C LEU A 33 4.18 5.61 -0.82
N GLN A 34 5.21 5.11 -0.13
CA GLN A 34 5.06 4.32 1.09
C GLN A 34 4.32 5.09 2.19
N ASN A 35 4.67 6.36 2.41
CA ASN A 35 3.93 7.20 3.37
C ASN A 35 2.47 7.42 2.96
N LYS A 36 2.20 7.56 1.65
CA LYS A 36 0.82 7.68 1.13
C LYS A 36 0.05 6.38 1.38
N LEU A 37 0.66 5.23 1.09
CA LEU A 37 0.08 3.91 1.33
C LEU A 37 -0.29 3.72 2.80
N SER A 38 0.65 3.97 3.72
CA SER A 38 0.39 3.85 5.17
C SER A 38 -0.72 4.80 5.66
N LYS A 39 -0.83 5.99 5.06
CA LYS A 39 -1.92 6.92 5.38
C LYS A 39 -3.27 6.36 4.90
N ILE A 40 -3.34 5.86 3.68
CA ILE A 40 -4.56 5.25 3.13
C ILE A 40 -4.98 4.06 3.99
N GLU A 41 -4.06 3.18 4.37
CA GLU A 41 -4.34 2.03 5.24
C GLU A 41 -4.91 2.46 6.60
N SER A 42 -4.36 3.50 7.20
CA SER A 42 -4.90 4.05 8.45
C SER A 42 -6.31 4.60 8.28
N GLN A 43 -6.60 5.28 7.16
CA GLN A 43 -7.93 5.82 6.87
C GLN A 43 -8.95 4.70 6.61
N VAL A 44 -8.55 3.65 5.87
CA VAL A 44 -9.34 2.44 5.64
C VAL A 44 -9.71 1.79 6.97
N GLN A 45 -8.73 1.57 7.86
CA GLN A 45 -8.98 0.97 9.18
C GLN A 45 -9.93 1.80 10.05
N GLU A 46 -9.84 3.13 9.98
CA GLU A 46 -10.74 4.02 10.72
C GLU A 46 -12.16 3.95 10.17
N LEU A 47 -12.33 4.01 8.84
CA LEU A 47 -13.64 3.87 8.19
C LEU A 47 -14.27 2.51 8.47
N GLU A 48 -13.51 1.42 8.43
CA GLU A 48 -14.04 0.09 8.76
C GLU A 48 -14.55 0.01 10.20
N LYS A 49 -13.84 0.63 11.16
CA LYS A 49 -14.29 0.69 12.55
C LYS A 49 -15.57 1.51 12.68
N GLU A 50 -15.64 2.64 11.99
CA GLU A 50 -16.81 3.51 11.99
C GLU A 50 -18.03 2.83 11.36
N ILE A 51 -17.86 2.15 10.21
CA ILE A 51 -18.92 1.38 9.56
C ILE A 51 -19.41 0.25 10.47
N ARG A 52 -18.49 -0.49 11.13
CA ARG A 52 -18.88 -1.55 12.09
C ARG A 52 -19.62 -1.00 13.30
N LYS A 53 -19.24 0.18 13.77
CA LYS A 53 -19.92 0.86 14.88
C LYS A 53 -21.33 1.29 14.48
N ASP A 54 -21.47 1.85 13.27
CA ASP A 54 -22.75 2.20 12.69
C ASP A 54 -23.64 0.96 12.47
N ASP A 55 -23.07 -0.16 12.00
CA ASP A 55 -23.78 -1.45 11.84
C ASP A 55 -24.32 -1.97 13.17
N LYS A 56 -23.50 -1.89 14.23
CA LYS A 56 -23.92 -2.27 15.58
C LYS A 56 -25.04 -1.36 16.08
N ALA A 57 -24.91 -0.06 15.91
CA ALA A 57 -25.95 0.90 16.28
C ALA A 57 -27.25 0.65 15.50
N LEU A 58 -27.17 0.30 14.21
CA LEU A 58 -28.30 -0.07 13.38
C LEU A 58 -29.00 -1.33 13.90
N ALA A 59 -28.24 -2.34 14.32
CA ALA A 59 -28.79 -3.56 14.90
C ALA A 59 -29.46 -3.31 16.27
N GLU A 60 -28.92 -2.41 17.09
CA GLU A 60 -29.44 -2.08 18.42
C GLU A 60 -30.62 -1.10 18.39
N HIS A 61 -30.66 -0.20 17.39
CA HIS A 61 -31.59 0.94 17.33
C HIS A 61 -32.28 1.10 15.97
N TYR A 62 -32.59 -0.02 15.30
CA TYR A 62 -33.18 -0.05 13.96
C TYR A 62 -34.42 0.85 13.80
N GLU A 63 -35.39 0.77 14.71
CA GLU A 63 -36.63 1.56 14.65
C GLU A 63 -36.38 3.08 14.67
N LYS A 64 -35.36 3.52 15.42
CA LYS A 64 -35.01 4.95 15.54
C LYS A 64 -34.19 5.42 14.35
N LEU A 65 -33.24 4.60 13.90
CA LEU A 65 -32.33 4.95 12.81
C LEU A 65 -32.98 4.83 11.44
N MET A 66 -34.00 3.99 11.26
CA MET A 66 -34.78 3.90 10.01
C MET A 66 -35.37 5.26 9.59
N GLN A 67 -35.69 6.12 10.55
CA GLN A 67 -36.23 7.46 10.28
C GLN A 67 -35.13 8.53 10.12
N ASP A 68 -33.88 8.20 10.40
CA ASP A 68 -32.74 9.11 10.30
C ASP A 68 -32.06 9.00 8.93
N ALA A 69 -32.56 9.78 7.97
CA ALA A 69 -31.97 9.89 6.64
C ALA A 69 -30.51 10.40 6.66
N SER A 70 -30.13 11.17 7.69
CA SER A 70 -28.76 11.70 7.81
C SER A 70 -27.77 10.60 8.15
N PHE A 71 -28.18 9.64 8.99
CA PHE A 71 -27.39 8.47 9.33
C PHE A 71 -27.06 7.64 8.09
N PHE A 72 -28.06 7.27 7.28
CA PHE A 72 -27.83 6.48 6.07
C PHE A 72 -26.99 7.24 5.04
N THR A 73 -27.21 8.54 4.89
CA THR A 73 -26.38 9.37 4.00
C THR A 73 -24.91 9.35 4.44
N ALA A 74 -24.63 9.49 5.73
CA ALA A 74 -23.28 9.42 6.27
C ALA A 74 -22.68 8.02 6.12
N TYR A 75 -23.47 6.97 6.36
CA TYR A 75 -23.06 5.58 6.25
C TYR A 75 -22.74 5.17 4.80
N GLU A 76 -23.59 5.54 3.83
CA GLU A 76 -23.32 5.35 2.40
C GLU A 76 -22.10 6.15 1.96
N LYS A 77 -21.92 7.38 2.46
CA LYS A 77 -20.73 8.16 2.18
C LYS A 77 -19.46 7.47 2.70
N LYS A 78 -19.47 6.94 3.94
CA LYS A 78 -18.34 6.18 4.50
C LYS A 78 -18.00 4.97 3.64
N LYS A 79 -19.01 4.23 3.14
CA LYS A 79 -18.80 3.10 2.23
C LYS A 79 -18.16 3.53 0.92
N LYS A 80 -18.66 4.61 0.31
CA LYS A 80 -18.09 5.15 -0.93
C LYS A 80 -16.66 5.64 -0.73
N GLU A 81 -16.38 6.27 0.40
CA GLU A 81 -15.03 6.73 0.75
C GLU A 81 -14.08 5.54 0.98
N LEU A 82 -14.56 4.46 1.59
CA LEU A 82 -13.81 3.21 1.71
C LEU A 82 -13.47 2.62 0.34
N GLU A 83 -14.44 2.54 -0.59
CA GLU A 83 -14.19 2.06 -1.96
C GLU A 83 -13.14 2.92 -2.68
N GLN A 84 -13.25 4.25 -2.57
CA GLN A 84 -12.29 5.18 -3.16
C GLN A 84 -10.88 5.00 -2.57
N LEU A 85 -10.77 4.85 -1.25
CA LEU A 85 -9.48 4.62 -0.60
C LEU A 85 -8.86 3.28 -0.99
N LEU A 86 -9.66 2.24 -1.21
CA LEU A 86 -9.17 0.95 -1.69
C LEU A 86 -8.67 1.05 -3.15
N GLU A 87 -9.39 1.77 -4.01
CA GLU A 87 -8.93 2.07 -5.37
C GLU A 87 -7.63 2.91 -5.35
N GLU A 88 -7.54 3.91 -4.48
CA GLU A 88 -6.31 4.68 -4.30
C GLU A 88 -5.16 3.81 -3.75
N TRP A 89 -5.44 2.90 -2.83
CA TRP A 89 -4.46 1.95 -2.31
C TRP A 89 -3.92 1.07 -3.43
N GLU A 90 -4.78 0.50 -4.27
CA GLU A 90 -4.39 -0.33 -5.41
C GLU A 90 -3.52 0.46 -6.41
N ASN A 91 -3.93 1.68 -6.74
CA ASN A 91 -3.16 2.55 -7.63
C ASN A 91 -1.77 2.89 -7.06
N VAL A 92 -1.69 3.23 -5.78
CA VAL A 92 -0.40 3.53 -5.12
C VAL A 92 0.48 2.29 -5.04
N GLN A 93 -0.11 1.13 -4.75
CA GLN A 93 0.60 -0.14 -4.72
C GLN A 93 1.14 -0.51 -6.11
N ALA A 94 0.33 -0.39 -7.16
CA ALA A 94 0.77 -0.60 -8.53
C ALA A 94 1.90 0.37 -8.94
N GLU A 95 1.85 1.62 -8.49
CA GLU A 95 2.93 2.60 -8.71
C GLU A 95 4.22 2.22 -7.98
N ILE A 96 4.12 1.65 -6.76
CA ILE A 96 5.27 1.13 -6.01
C ILE A 96 5.88 -0.08 -6.74
N GLU A 97 5.05 -1.02 -7.17
CA GLU A 97 5.51 -2.23 -7.90
C GLU A 97 6.12 -1.88 -9.25
N SER A 98 5.55 -0.91 -9.98
CA SER A 98 6.11 -0.43 -11.24
C SER A 98 7.44 0.32 -11.07
N ASN A 99 7.71 0.86 -9.88
CA ASN A 99 8.93 1.61 -9.55
C ASN A 99 9.93 0.80 -8.70
N SER A 100 9.68 -0.49 -8.47
CA SER A 100 10.56 -1.42 -7.74
C SER A 100 11.35 -2.31 -8.68
#